data_AF-A0A165YCX0-F1
#
_entry.id   AF-A0A165YCX0-F1
#
_cell.length_a   1.000
_cell.length_b   1.000
_cell.length_c   1.000
_cell.angle_alpha   90.00
_cell.angle_beta   90.00
_cell.angle_gamma   90.00
#
_symmetry.space_group_name_H-M   'P 1'
#
loop_
_entity.id
_entity.type
_entity.pdbx_description
1 polymer ?
#
loop_
_entity_poly.entity_id
_entity_poly.type
_entity_poly.pdbx_seq_one_letter_code
_entity_poly.pdbx_strand_id
1 'polypeptide(L)'
;MSTAPSLSNQPWEAVAQELGMEVVESRLMCKEEKRVRSILATQKKLYKSEKRKCERAESAKKDAEAEAAQLRATMHNMEQAHEELKKTHVSLDTLEEIVACGICWDICWRPALLRCGHCFCEGCLRNHFQTTYERAFMEYSVLDTVYTCPTCRQAHIVTRAPETCFILKGLAEKVGLLRGREAPPPPVVEEGRGLWWPFF
;
A
#
# COMPACT_ATOMS: atom_id res chain seq x y z
N MET A 1 -121.12 -43.87 -17.78
CA MET A 1 -120.01 -43.39 -18.62
C MET A 1 -118.89 -43.00 -17.67
N SER A 2 -117.84 -43.82 -17.62
CA SER A 2 -116.70 -43.66 -16.71
C SER A 2 -115.71 -42.64 -17.28
N THR A 3 -115.42 -41.59 -16.54
CA THR A 3 -114.26 -40.72 -16.78
C THR A 3 -113.27 -40.94 -15.66
N ALA A 4 -112.14 -41.59 -15.98
CA ALA A 4 -110.99 -41.71 -15.10
C ALA A 4 -110.30 -40.33 -14.97
N PRO A 5 -109.90 -39.89 -13.76
CA PRO A 5 -109.05 -38.72 -13.62
C PRO A 5 -107.60 -39.09 -13.99
N SER A 6 -106.98 -38.19 -14.76
CA SER A 6 -105.59 -38.22 -15.20
C SER A 6 -104.61 -38.21 -14.03
N LEU A 7 -103.87 -39.31 -13.86
CA LEU A 7 -102.65 -39.37 -13.06
C LEU A 7 -101.49 -38.78 -13.87
N SER A 8 -101.47 -37.46 -14.04
CA SER A 8 -100.28 -36.72 -14.49
C SER A 8 -99.61 -36.06 -13.27
N ASN A 9 -98.96 -36.89 -12.48
CA ASN A 9 -97.88 -36.45 -11.58
C ASN A 9 -97.08 -37.72 -11.29
N GLN A 10 -96.18 -38.06 -12.20
CA GLN A 10 -95.38 -39.25 -12.05
C GLN A 10 -94.20 -38.93 -11.10
N PRO A 11 -94.09 -39.61 -9.95
CA PRO A 11 -93.10 -39.32 -8.91
C PRO A 11 -91.63 -39.47 -9.36
N TRP A 12 -91.39 -40.14 -10.48
CA TRP A 12 -90.05 -40.44 -10.96
C TRP A 12 -89.33 -39.22 -11.56
N GLU A 13 -90.03 -38.18 -12.01
CA GLU A 13 -89.38 -36.96 -12.53
C GLU A 13 -88.69 -36.19 -11.41
N ALA A 14 -89.35 -36.05 -10.24
CA ALA A 14 -88.76 -35.42 -9.06
C ALA A 14 -87.57 -36.24 -8.52
N VAL A 15 -87.72 -37.57 -8.44
CA VAL A 15 -86.65 -38.49 -8.01
C VAL A 15 -85.47 -38.49 -9.00
N ALA A 16 -85.72 -38.42 -10.31
CA ALA A 16 -84.66 -38.33 -11.33
C ALA A 16 -83.91 -36.98 -11.27
N GLN A 17 -84.60 -35.90 -10.91
CA GLN A 17 -84.02 -34.57 -10.76
C GLN A 17 -83.14 -34.49 -9.49
N GLU A 18 -83.59 -35.07 -8.39
CA GLU A 18 -82.87 -35.14 -7.11
C GLU A 18 -81.63 -36.06 -7.19
N LEU A 19 -81.76 -37.25 -7.78
CA LEU A 19 -80.63 -38.15 -8.08
C LEU A 19 -79.66 -37.51 -9.09
N GLY A 20 -80.16 -36.74 -10.05
CA GLY A 20 -79.34 -35.95 -10.97
C GLY A 20 -78.52 -34.86 -10.28
N MET A 21 -79.06 -34.23 -9.24
CA MET A 21 -78.38 -33.21 -8.44
C MET A 21 -77.30 -33.81 -7.52
N GLU A 22 -77.55 -34.94 -6.84
CA GLU A 22 -76.54 -35.64 -6.03
C GLU A 22 -75.33 -36.11 -6.86
N VAL A 23 -75.57 -36.59 -8.08
CA VAL A 23 -74.50 -36.99 -9.01
C VAL A 23 -73.68 -35.77 -9.45
N VAL A 24 -74.31 -34.62 -9.67
CA VAL A 24 -73.63 -33.37 -10.04
C VAL A 24 -72.78 -32.85 -8.87
N GLU A 25 -73.32 -32.83 -7.65
CA GLU A 25 -72.58 -32.43 -6.44
C GLU A 25 -71.40 -33.35 -6.17
N SER A 26 -71.56 -34.68 -6.25
CA SER A 26 -70.45 -35.61 -6.09
C SER A 26 -69.33 -35.40 -7.12
N ARG A 27 -69.69 -35.07 -8.36
CA ARG A 27 -68.72 -34.78 -9.44
C ARG A 27 -68.02 -33.44 -9.25
N LEU A 28 -68.71 -32.45 -8.68
CA LEU A 28 -68.15 -31.16 -8.26
C LEU A 28 -67.17 -31.36 -7.10
N MET A 29 -67.57 -32.07 -6.05
CA MET A 29 -66.74 -32.37 -4.89
C MET A 29 -65.46 -33.14 -5.27
N CYS A 30 -65.55 -34.12 -6.17
CA CYS A 30 -64.35 -34.82 -6.68
C CYS A 30 -63.41 -33.90 -7.49
N LYS A 31 -63.94 -32.90 -8.21
CA LYS A 31 -63.12 -31.89 -8.91
C LYS A 31 -62.48 -30.92 -7.93
N GLU A 32 -63.22 -30.47 -6.91
CA GLU A 32 -62.73 -29.64 -5.81
C GLU A 32 -61.58 -30.34 -5.08
N GLU A 33 -61.75 -31.61 -4.72
CA GLU A 33 -60.75 -32.37 -3.97
C GLU A 33 -59.46 -32.55 -4.78
N LYS A 34 -59.57 -32.79 -6.10
CA LYS A 34 -58.41 -32.83 -7.01
C LYS A 34 -57.71 -31.47 -7.09
N ARG A 35 -58.46 -30.37 -7.14
CA ARG A 35 -57.90 -29.01 -7.09
C ARG A 35 -57.16 -28.76 -5.77
N VAL A 36 -57.76 -29.08 -4.63
CA VAL A 36 -57.16 -28.92 -3.31
C VAL A 36 -55.89 -29.76 -3.15
N ARG A 37 -55.91 -31.04 -3.58
CA ARG A 37 -54.71 -31.90 -3.59
C ARG A 37 -53.60 -31.32 -4.47
N SER A 38 -53.95 -30.76 -5.63
CA SER A 38 -53.00 -30.11 -6.53
C SER A 38 -52.38 -28.84 -5.91
N ILE A 39 -53.19 -28.02 -5.24
CA ILE A 39 -52.73 -26.82 -4.52
C ILE A 39 -51.78 -27.22 -3.38
N LEU A 40 -52.16 -28.19 -2.54
CA LEU A 40 -51.31 -28.68 -1.44
C LEU A 40 -49.98 -29.25 -1.95
N ALA A 41 -49.99 -29.98 -3.07
CA ALA A 41 -48.78 -30.48 -3.70
C ALA A 41 -47.87 -29.33 -4.16
N THR A 42 -48.45 -28.26 -4.68
CA THR A 42 -47.73 -27.06 -5.13
C THR A 42 -47.15 -26.28 -3.95
N GLN A 43 -47.92 -26.06 -2.89
CA GLN A 43 -47.45 -25.42 -1.65
C GLN A 43 -46.29 -26.19 -1.02
N LYS A 44 -46.35 -27.52 -0.95
CA LYS A 44 -45.25 -28.36 -0.44
C LYS A 44 -43.98 -28.21 -1.29
N LYS A 45 -44.11 -28.11 -2.62
CA LYS A 45 -42.97 -27.88 -3.53
C LYS A 45 -42.36 -26.49 -3.33
N LEU A 46 -43.20 -25.45 -3.22
CA LEU A 46 -42.76 -24.07 -2.97
C LEU A 46 -42.02 -23.97 -1.63
N TYR A 47 -42.61 -24.50 -0.55
CA TYR A 47 -41.97 -24.54 0.77
C TYR A 47 -40.59 -25.23 0.73
N LYS A 48 -40.49 -26.39 0.06
CA LYS A 48 -39.22 -27.11 -0.10
C LYS A 48 -38.20 -26.32 -0.94
N SER A 49 -38.66 -25.55 -1.93
CA SER A 49 -37.80 -24.67 -2.74
C SER A 49 -37.28 -23.49 -1.93
N GLU A 50 -38.16 -22.80 -1.20
CA GLU A 50 -37.80 -21.65 -0.34
C GLU A 50 -36.86 -22.06 0.79
N LYS A 51 -37.12 -23.20 1.44
CA LYS A 51 -36.24 -23.76 2.47
C LYS A 51 -34.80 -23.93 1.94
N ARG A 52 -34.65 -24.52 0.74
CA ARG A 52 -33.33 -24.68 0.09
C ARG A 52 -32.68 -23.35 -0.27
N LYS A 53 -33.46 -22.33 -0.64
CA LYS A 53 -32.94 -20.98 -0.91
C LYS A 53 -32.42 -20.32 0.36
N CYS A 54 -33.14 -20.45 1.48
CA CYS A 54 -32.72 -19.94 2.78
C CYS A 54 -31.42 -20.63 3.25
N GLU A 55 -31.36 -21.97 3.17
CA GLU A 55 -30.15 -22.75 3.51
C GLU A 55 -28.92 -22.31 2.69
N ARG A 56 -29.09 -22.07 1.38
CA ARG A 56 -28.01 -21.57 0.51
C ARG A 56 -27.60 -20.14 0.86
N ALA A 57 -28.55 -19.26 1.14
CA ALA A 57 -28.27 -17.88 1.52
C ALA A 57 -27.54 -17.82 2.88
N GLU A 58 -27.91 -18.67 3.83
CA GLU A 58 -27.23 -18.79 5.12
C GLU A 58 -25.80 -19.32 4.98
N SER A 59 -25.57 -20.33 4.13
CA SER A 59 -24.21 -20.79 3.83
C SER A 59 -23.38 -19.67 3.21
N ALA A 60 -23.89 -19.02 2.16
CA ALA A 60 -23.20 -17.93 1.48
C ALA A 60 -22.89 -16.76 2.43
N LYS A 61 -23.79 -16.46 3.37
CA LYS A 61 -23.56 -15.44 4.41
C LYS A 61 -22.43 -15.85 5.34
N LYS A 62 -22.39 -17.09 5.81
CA LYS A 62 -21.30 -17.61 6.67
C LYS A 62 -19.96 -17.59 5.95
N ASP A 63 -19.95 -17.99 4.68
CA ASP A 63 -18.75 -17.99 3.84
C ASP A 63 -18.23 -16.54 3.67
N ALA A 64 -19.12 -15.59 3.35
CA ALA A 64 -18.78 -14.17 3.25
C ALA A 64 -18.30 -13.56 4.58
N GLU A 65 -18.90 -13.94 5.71
CA GLU A 65 -18.46 -13.51 7.04
C GLU A 65 -17.07 -14.07 7.40
N ALA A 66 -16.78 -15.32 7.03
CA ALA A 66 -15.48 -15.93 7.22
C ALA A 66 -14.41 -15.26 6.34
N GLU A 67 -14.71 -15.00 5.07
CA GLU A 67 -13.81 -14.25 4.16
C GLU A 67 -13.55 -12.83 4.68
N ALA A 68 -14.58 -12.11 5.13
CA ALA A 68 -14.42 -10.78 5.72
C ALA A 68 -13.59 -10.81 7.00
N ALA A 69 -13.73 -11.86 7.83
CA ALA A 69 -12.89 -12.04 9.01
C ALA A 69 -11.43 -12.31 8.64
N GLN A 70 -11.19 -13.13 7.61
CA GLN A 70 -9.84 -13.37 7.09
C GLN A 70 -9.22 -12.08 6.56
N LEU A 71 -9.94 -11.32 5.74
CA LEU A 71 -9.44 -10.06 5.18
C LEU A 71 -9.07 -9.06 6.28
N ARG A 72 -9.92 -8.92 7.32
CA ARG A 72 -9.62 -8.07 8.49
C ARG A 72 -8.35 -8.52 9.22
N ALA A 73 -8.16 -9.83 9.41
CA ALA A 73 -6.95 -10.35 10.03
C ALA A 73 -5.70 -10.08 9.17
N THR A 74 -5.80 -10.24 7.84
CA THR A 74 -4.70 -9.92 6.92
C THR A 74 -4.33 -8.44 6.96
N MET A 75 -5.33 -7.55 6.94
CA MET A 75 -5.10 -6.10 7.06
C MET A 75 -4.42 -5.75 8.38
N HIS A 76 -4.86 -6.34 9.50
CA HIS A 76 -4.21 -6.12 10.79
C HIS A 76 -2.75 -6.58 10.81
N ASN A 77 -2.47 -7.75 10.23
CA ASN A 77 -1.10 -8.26 10.12
C ASN A 77 -0.22 -7.35 9.24
N MET A 78 -0.77 -6.82 8.14
CA MET A 78 -0.05 -5.87 7.27
C MET A 78 0.23 -4.54 7.98
N GLU A 79 -0.72 -4.01 8.75
CA GLU A 79 -0.52 -2.80 9.57
C GLU A 79 0.57 -3.00 10.60
N GLN A 80 0.57 -4.14 11.32
CA GLN A 80 1.63 -4.48 12.27
C GLN A 80 3.00 -4.55 11.58
N ALA A 81 3.10 -5.25 10.44
CA ALA A 81 4.35 -5.35 9.68
C ALA A 81 4.84 -3.98 9.19
N HIS A 82 3.93 -3.11 8.76
CA HIS A 82 4.26 -1.76 8.33
C HIS A 82 4.75 -0.89 9.50
N GLU A 83 4.16 -1.03 10.68
CA GLU A 83 4.60 -0.31 11.87
C GLU A 83 6.00 -0.75 12.33
N GLU A 84 6.29 -2.06 12.29
CA GLU A 84 7.65 -2.55 12.58
C GLU A 84 8.68 -2.07 11.54
N LEU A 85 8.30 -1.99 10.26
CA LEU A 85 9.16 -1.42 9.23
C LEU A 85 9.43 0.07 9.50
N LYS A 86 8.42 0.86 9.88
CA LYS A 86 8.61 2.28 10.23
C LYS A 86 9.60 2.49 11.36
N LYS A 87 9.59 1.63 12.39
CA LYS A 87 10.52 1.75 13.53
C LYS A 87 11.98 1.59 13.13
N THR A 88 12.25 0.82 12.07
CA THR A 88 13.62 0.54 11.58
C THR A 88 14.00 1.38 10.36
N HIS A 89 13.04 2.11 9.78
CA HIS A 89 13.22 2.89 8.58
C HIS A 89 13.91 4.23 8.88
N VAL A 90 15.11 4.41 8.33
CA VAL A 90 15.78 5.71 8.25
C VAL A 90 15.25 6.45 7.03
N SER A 91 14.77 7.68 7.21
CA SER A 91 14.30 8.49 6.07
C SER A 91 15.46 8.89 5.15
N LEU A 92 15.15 9.09 3.87
CA LEU A 92 16.12 9.60 2.91
C LEU A 92 16.63 10.99 3.30
N ASP A 93 15.80 11.81 3.94
CA ASP A 93 16.18 13.14 4.43
C ASP A 93 17.31 13.03 5.48
N THR A 94 17.19 12.10 6.43
CA THR A 94 18.24 11.87 7.44
C THR A 94 19.55 11.36 6.79
N LEU A 95 19.45 10.50 5.78
CA LEU A 95 20.64 10.06 5.05
C LEU A 95 21.31 11.19 4.27
N GLU A 96 20.52 12.11 3.70
CA GLU A 96 21.02 13.29 3.00
C GLU A 96 21.78 14.23 3.93
N GLU A 97 21.27 14.45 5.15
CA GLU A 97 21.98 15.21 6.19
C GLU A 97 23.33 14.57 6.56
N ILE A 98 23.41 13.25 6.64
CA ILE A 98 24.66 12.52 6.96
C ILE A 98 25.71 12.70 5.86
N VAL A 99 25.30 12.76 4.59
CA VAL A 99 26.21 12.96 3.45
C VAL A 99 26.38 14.42 3.06
N ALA A 100 25.73 15.36 3.76
CA ALA A 100 25.82 16.77 3.43
C ALA A 100 27.18 17.36 3.84
N CYS A 101 27.70 18.26 3.01
CA CYS A 101 28.90 19.02 3.34
C CYS A 101 28.59 20.14 4.33
N GLY A 102 29.38 20.25 5.41
CA GLY A 102 29.24 21.33 6.40
C GLY A 102 29.58 22.76 5.93
N ILE A 103 29.89 22.95 4.63
CA ILE A 103 30.13 24.28 4.02
C ILE A 103 28.98 24.65 3.09
N CYS A 104 28.67 23.80 2.09
CA CYS A 104 27.65 24.10 1.08
C CYS A 104 26.28 23.49 1.39
N TRP A 105 26.17 22.65 2.42
CA TRP A 105 24.94 21.96 2.83
C TRP A 105 24.31 21.08 1.74
N ASP A 106 25.10 20.72 0.72
CA ASP A 106 24.71 19.84 -0.38
C ASP A 106 25.45 18.48 -0.26
N ILE A 107 24.98 17.47 -0.99
CA ILE A 107 25.56 16.13 -1.05
C ILE A 107 27.06 16.20 -1.33
N CYS A 108 27.83 15.57 -0.45
CA CYS A 108 29.28 15.55 -0.49
C CYS A 108 29.80 14.47 -1.46
N TRP A 109 29.64 14.70 -2.76
CA TRP A 109 30.00 13.75 -3.83
C TRP A 109 31.49 13.35 -3.84
N ARG A 110 32.35 14.29 -3.46
CA ARG A 110 33.79 14.11 -3.35
C ARG A 110 34.22 14.52 -1.94
N PRO A 111 34.06 13.64 -0.95
CA PRO A 111 34.34 13.98 0.44
C PRO A 111 35.83 13.98 0.71
N ALA A 112 36.32 15.10 1.21
CA ALA A 112 37.66 15.30 1.74
C ALA A 112 37.60 15.28 3.28
N LEU A 113 38.30 14.32 3.89
CA LEU A 113 38.34 14.06 5.31
C LEU A 113 39.55 14.76 5.94
N LEU A 114 39.26 15.60 6.93
CA LEU A 114 40.28 16.21 7.78
C LEU A 114 40.66 15.28 8.94
N ARG A 115 41.84 15.52 9.54
CA ARG A 115 42.35 14.73 10.69
C ARG A 115 41.45 14.79 11.93
N CYS A 116 40.59 15.79 12.02
CA CYS A 116 39.62 15.95 13.10
C CYS A 116 38.35 15.11 12.89
N GLY A 117 38.24 14.37 11.78
CA GLY A 117 37.08 13.54 11.46
C GLY A 117 36.01 14.24 10.60
N HIS A 118 36.08 15.57 10.42
CA HIS A 118 35.10 16.30 9.62
C HIS A 118 35.35 16.13 8.12
N CYS A 119 34.26 15.93 7.37
CA CYS A 119 34.26 15.75 5.92
C CYS A 119 33.60 16.94 5.23
N PHE A 120 34.17 17.37 4.11
CA PHE A 120 33.62 18.43 3.28
C PHE A 120 33.76 18.08 1.80
N CYS A 121 33.02 18.75 0.93
CA CYS A 121 33.29 18.70 -0.50
C CYS A 121 34.74 19.13 -0.73
N GLU A 122 35.48 18.35 -1.49
CA GLU A 122 36.86 18.62 -1.86
C GLU A 122 37.04 20.06 -2.39
N GLY A 123 36.16 20.50 -3.28
CA GLY A 123 36.17 21.89 -3.79
C GLY A 123 35.85 22.95 -2.74
N CYS A 124 34.92 22.68 -1.81
CA CYS A 124 34.58 23.63 -0.74
C CYS A 124 35.74 23.80 0.24
N LEU A 125 36.37 22.68 0.62
CA LEU A 125 37.53 22.70 1.51
C LEU A 125 38.74 23.37 0.85
N ARG A 126 38.96 23.10 -0.45
CA ARG A 126 39.99 23.78 -1.22
C ARG A 126 39.80 25.30 -1.24
N ASN A 127 38.58 25.76 -1.51
CA ASN A 127 38.26 27.18 -1.50
C ASN A 127 38.49 27.81 -0.12
N HIS A 128 38.13 27.09 0.96
CA HIS A 128 38.42 27.53 2.32
C HIS A 128 39.93 27.73 2.54
N PHE A 129 40.75 26.75 2.16
CA PHE A 129 42.21 26.84 2.30
C PHE A 129 42.85 27.89 1.39
N GLN A 130 42.31 28.10 0.18
CA GLN A 130 42.78 29.13 -0.75
C GLN A 130 42.80 30.52 -0.12
N THR A 131 41.74 30.90 0.60
CA THR A 131 41.68 32.22 1.25
C THR A 131 42.76 32.41 2.33
N THR A 132 43.11 31.34 3.04
CA THR A 132 44.18 31.35 4.04
C THR A 132 45.55 31.43 3.38
N TYR A 133 45.74 30.66 2.29
CA TYR A 133 46.96 30.65 1.51
C TYR A 133 47.27 32.02 0.90
N GLU A 134 46.29 32.67 0.27
CA GLU A 134 46.46 33.99 -0.36
C GLU A 134 46.88 35.06 0.65
N ARG A 135 46.31 35.01 1.86
CA ARG A 135 46.71 35.91 2.96
C ARG A 135 48.15 35.67 3.38
N ALA A 136 48.52 34.40 3.62
CA ALA A 136 49.88 34.05 4.03
C ALA A 136 50.91 34.33 2.93
N PHE A 137 50.52 34.24 1.65
CA PHE A 137 51.35 34.59 0.51
C PHE A 137 51.68 36.07 0.47
N MET A 138 50.68 36.95 0.70
CA MET A 138 50.91 38.40 0.80
C MET A 138 51.81 38.78 1.98
N GLU A 139 51.76 38.00 3.06
CA GLU A 139 52.55 38.21 4.28
C GLU A 139 53.94 37.51 4.23
N TYR A 140 54.31 36.87 3.11
CA TYR A 140 55.54 36.07 2.94
C TYR A 140 55.73 34.95 4.00
N SER A 141 54.63 34.45 4.57
CA SER A 141 54.64 33.47 5.67
C SER A 141 54.01 32.12 5.28
N VAL A 142 54.03 31.77 3.98
CA VAL A 142 53.37 30.56 3.45
C VAL A 142 53.81 29.27 4.11
N LEU A 143 55.09 29.16 4.51
CA LEU A 143 55.66 27.96 5.13
C LEU A 143 55.12 27.68 6.54
N ASP A 144 54.64 28.72 7.24
CA ASP A 144 54.10 28.64 8.60
C ASP A 144 52.56 28.72 8.63
N THR A 145 51.91 28.60 7.46
CA THR A 145 50.45 28.74 7.35
C THR A 145 49.74 27.63 8.11
N VAL A 146 48.76 27.99 8.95
CA VAL A 146 47.92 27.01 9.64
C VAL A 146 46.54 26.96 9.01
N TYR A 147 46.19 25.83 8.42
CA TYR A 147 44.84 25.59 7.92
C TYR A 147 43.95 25.04 9.05
N THR A 148 42.71 25.52 9.14
CA THR A 148 41.78 25.13 10.20
C THR A 148 40.54 24.43 9.65
N CYS A 149 39.95 23.52 10.43
CA CYS A 149 38.66 22.95 10.09
C CYS A 149 37.54 24.01 10.14
N PRO A 150 36.69 24.13 9.10
CA PRO A 150 35.53 25.03 9.11
C PRO A 150 34.55 24.77 10.27
N THR A 151 34.42 23.52 10.72
CA THR A 151 33.47 23.13 11.77
C THR A 151 34.05 23.29 13.17
N CYS A 152 35.15 22.59 13.49
CA CYS A 152 35.68 22.56 14.86
C CYS A 152 36.87 23.51 15.10
N ARG A 153 37.35 24.21 14.07
CA ARG A 153 38.51 25.12 14.12
C ARG A 153 39.83 24.48 14.55
N GLN A 154 39.88 23.15 14.69
CA GLN A 154 41.12 22.44 14.98
C GLN A 154 42.13 22.72 13.86
N ALA A 155 43.35 23.07 14.26
CA ALA A 155 44.46 23.29 13.36
C ALA A 155 44.86 21.97 12.69
N HIS A 156 45.05 22.02 11.38
CA HIS A 156 45.57 20.93 10.57
C HIS A 156 46.97 21.29 10.09
N ILE A 157 47.92 20.44 10.46
CA ILE A 157 49.33 20.60 10.10
C ILE A 157 49.48 20.35 8.60
N VAL A 158 50.21 21.24 7.92
CA VAL A 158 50.43 21.29 6.46
C VAL A 158 51.26 20.12 5.91
N THR A 159 51.54 19.09 6.71
CA THR A 159 52.40 17.99 6.25
C THR A 159 51.66 16.95 5.42
N ARG A 160 50.32 16.94 5.43
CA ARG A 160 49.52 15.97 4.66
C ARG A 160 48.23 16.58 4.13
N ALA A 161 48.03 16.42 2.83
CA ALA A 161 46.77 16.75 2.18
C ALA A 161 45.59 15.94 2.76
N PRO A 162 44.37 16.49 2.74
CA PRO A 162 43.17 15.75 3.09
C PRO A 162 42.96 14.51 2.21
N GLU A 163 42.58 13.40 2.82
CA GLU A 163 42.29 12.14 2.13
C GLU A 163 40.80 12.05 1.79
N THR A 164 40.44 11.21 0.80
CA THR A 164 39.03 11.02 0.48
C THR A 164 38.39 9.94 1.37
N CYS A 165 37.16 10.17 1.83
CA CYS A 165 36.39 9.17 2.58
C CYS A 165 35.56 8.30 1.62
N PHE A 166 36.12 7.18 1.15
CA PHE A 166 35.46 6.31 0.17
C PHE A 166 34.11 5.72 0.64
N ILE A 167 33.96 5.48 1.95
CA ILE A 167 32.69 5.00 2.53
C ILE A 167 31.61 6.07 2.36
N LEU A 168 31.93 7.32 2.74
CA LEU A 168 30.99 8.44 2.61
C LEU A 168 30.69 8.73 1.14
N LYS A 169 31.68 8.59 0.25
CA LYS A 169 31.50 8.73 -1.20
C LYS A 169 30.45 7.73 -1.74
N GLY A 170 30.60 6.45 -1.40
CA GLY A 170 29.65 5.42 -1.85
C GLY A 170 28.23 5.64 -1.30
N LEU A 171 28.11 6.20 -0.09
CA LEU A 171 26.81 6.58 0.48
C LEU A 171 26.22 7.79 -0.25
N ALA A 172 27.01 8.84 -0.48
CA ALA A 172 26.60 10.04 -1.20
C ALA A 172 26.10 9.71 -2.61
N GLU A 173 26.78 8.81 -3.33
CA GLU A 173 26.36 8.35 -4.65
C GLU A 173 25.00 7.64 -4.63
N LYS A 174 24.77 6.77 -3.64
CA LYS A 174 23.48 6.06 -3.47
C LYS A 174 22.35 7.02 -3.09
N VAL A 175 22.59 7.92 -2.14
CA VAL A 175 21.61 8.95 -1.75
C VAL A 175 21.27 9.85 -2.94
N GLY A 176 22.29 10.26 -3.69
CA GLY A 176 22.15 11.03 -4.92
C GLY A 176 21.27 10.33 -5.95
N LEU A 177 21.53 9.06 -6.24
CA LEU A 177 20.73 8.25 -7.15
C LEU A 177 19.25 8.19 -6.73
N LEU A 178 18.99 7.98 -5.44
CA LEU A 178 17.62 7.94 -4.89
C LEU A 178 16.91 9.31 -4.98
N ARG A 179 17.67 10.40 -5.00
CA ARG A 179 17.18 11.76 -5.25
C ARG A 179 17.15 12.15 -6.73
N GLY A 180 17.53 11.26 -7.64
CA GLY A 180 17.63 11.56 -9.07
C GLY A 180 18.70 12.60 -9.42
N ARG A 181 19.77 12.70 -8.61
CA ARG A 181 20.92 13.57 -8.85
C ARG A 181 22.13 12.70 -9.19
N GLU A 182 23.03 13.25 -10.00
CA GLU A 182 24.26 12.58 -10.41
C GLU A 182 25.48 13.33 -9.88
N ALA A 183 26.58 12.58 -9.67
CA ALA A 183 27.82 13.16 -9.22
C ALA A 183 28.37 14.13 -10.28
N PRO A 184 28.82 15.33 -9.89
CA PRO A 184 29.49 16.23 -10.81
C PRO A 184 30.80 15.61 -11.32
N PRO A 185 31.24 15.96 -12.53
CA PRO A 185 32.51 15.47 -13.06
C PRO A 185 33.67 15.80 -12.10
N PRO A 186 34.75 14.99 -12.13
CA PRO A 186 35.95 15.28 -11.37
C PRO A 186 36.53 16.64 -11.80
N PRO A 187 37.21 17.35 -10.89
CA PRO A 187 37.79 18.65 -11.21
C PRO A 187 38.96 18.44 -12.16
N VAL A 188 39.13 19.34 -13.12
CA VAL A 188 40.32 19.34 -13.96
C VAL A 188 41.50 19.74 -13.09
N VAL A 189 42.48 18.85 -12.96
CA VAL A 189 43.78 19.12 -12.33
C VAL A 189 44.80 19.43 -13.40
N GLU A 190 45.56 20.51 -13.23
CA GLU A 190 46.63 20.87 -14.16
C GLU A 190 47.73 19.81 -14.15
N GLU A 191 48.29 19.52 -15.33
CA GLU A 191 49.37 18.55 -15.48
C GLU A 191 50.56 18.89 -14.55
N GLY A 192 51.02 17.88 -13.81
CA GLY A 192 52.14 18.00 -12.87
C GLY A 192 51.79 18.61 -11.50
N ARG A 193 50.54 19.04 -11.27
CA ARG A 193 50.08 19.53 -9.96
C ARG A 193 49.05 18.61 -9.33
N GLY A 194 49.29 18.24 -8.07
CA GLY A 194 48.32 17.48 -7.28
C GLY A 194 47.08 18.30 -6.95
N LEU A 195 45.99 17.62 -6.59
CA LEU A 195 44.69 18.21 -6.27
C LEU A 195 44.72 19.31 -5.18
N TRP A 196 45.70 19.22 -4.29
CA TRP A 196 45.86 20.07 -3.12
C TRP A 196 47.05 21.05 -3.22
N TRP A 197 47.71 21.11 -4.38
CA TRP A 197 48.69 22.16 -4.66
C TRP A 197 48.00 23.53 -4.72
N PRO A 198 48.57 24.63 -4.19
CA PRO A 198 49.91 24.76 -3.57
C PRO A 198 49.91 24.61 -2.03
N PHE A 199 48.85 24.08 -1.43
CA PHE A 199 48.70 24.09 0.03
C PHE A 199 49.58 23.07 0.74
N PHE A 200 49.86 21.93 0.10
CA PHE A 200 50.60 20.77 0.65
C PHE A 200 51.61 20.24 -0.37
#